data_AF-A0A0K8S6T8-F1
#
_entry.id   AF-A0A0K8S6T8-F1
#
_cell.length_a   1.000
_cell.length_b   1.000
_cell.length_c   1.000
_cell.angle_alpha   90.00
_cell.angle_beta   90.00
_cell.angle_gamma   90.00
#
_symmetry.space_group_name_H-M   'P 1'
#
loop_
_entity.id
_entity.type
_entity.pdbx_description
1 polymer ?
#
loop_
_entity_poly.entity_id
_entity_poly.type
_entity_poly.pdbx_seq_one_letter_code
_entity_poly.pdbx_strand_id
1 'polypeptide(L)'
;MFRGGNLNNSKYQKCKCLVPCVAKYLNMMYTDGTYDFREIRKVTSGVQSDYFRKEIERVLHICETEPGKECDGGFNIVNCAIQHSHIASRSLRLMFEALDEHYAQSHITDAPSDGEANDD
;
A
#
# COMPACT_ATOMS: atom_id res chain seq x y z
N MET A 1 5.34 -14.20 -9.01
CA MET A 1 5.52 -14.62 -7.60
C MET A 1 6.40 -13.58 -6.93
N PHE A 2 5.89 -12.82 -5.97
CA PHE A 2 6.76 -11.95 -5.15
C PHE A 2 7.78 -12.87 -4.47
N ARG A 3 9.08 -12.66 -4.72
CA ARG A 3 10.13 -13.42 -4.05
C ARG A 3 9.98 -13.15 -2.55
N GLY A 4 9.57 -14.17 -1.80
CA GLY A 4 9.27 -14.06 -0.37
C GLY A 4 10.50 -13.60 0.40
N GLY A 5 10.60 -12.29 0.64
CA GLY A 5 11.58 -11.73 1.55
C GLY A 5 11.18 -12.06 2.99
N ASN A 6 12.15 -12.29 3.86
CA ASN A 6 11.88 -12.35 5.29
C ASN A 6 11.40 -10.97 5.76
N LEU A 7 10.09 -10.82 5.95
CA LEU A 7 9.41 -9.57 6.34
C LEU A 7 9.79 -9.09 7.75
N ASN A 8 10.46 -9.93 8.54
CA ASN A 8 11.02 -9.55 9.84
C ASN A 8 12.41 -8.89 9.73
N ASN A 9 12.99 -8.84 8.53
CA ASN A 9 14.25 -8.12 8.32
C ASN A 9 14.05 -6.61 8.55
N SER A 10 14.94 -6.01 9.34
CA SER A 10 14.92 -4.59 9.70
C SER A 10 14.84 -3.66 8.49
N LYS A 11 15.40 -4.07 7.33
CA LYS A 11 15.35 -3.28 6.10
C LYS A 11 13.92 -3.03 5.58
N TYR A 12 12.95 -3.87 5.95
CA TYR A 12 11.55 -3.74 5.55
C TYR A 12 10.69 -3.02 6.59
N GLN A 13 11.25 -2.64 7.75
CA GLN A 13 10.50 -1.94 8.80
C GLN A 13 9.92 -0.62 8.30
N LYS A 14 10.68 0.12 7.48
CA LYS A 14 10.18 1.35 6.86
C LYS A 14 8.95 1.11 5.98
N CYS A 15 8.91 0.00 5.26
CA CYS A 15 7.75 -0.37 4.43
C CYS A 15 6.52 -0.69 5.27
N LYS A 16 6.70 -1.41 6.39
CA LYS A 16 5.61 -1.69 7.34
C LYS A 16 4.98 -0.40 7.90
N CYS A 17 5.80 0.62 8.10
CA CYS A 17 5.36 1.90 8.66
C CYS A 17 4.66 2.86 7.67
N LEU A 18 4.54 2.51 6.38
CA LEU A 18 3.76 3.32 5.43
C LEU A 18 2.28 3.38 5.81
N VAL A 19 1.71 2.24 6.22
CA VAL A 19 0.30 2.13 6.61
C VAL A 19 -0.05 3.01 7.82
N PRO A 20 0.64 2.91 8.98
CA PRO A 20 0.34 3.79 10.12
C PRO A 20 0.59 5.27 9.81
N CYS A 21 1.52 5.60 8.91
CA CYS A 21 1.76 7.00 8.52
C CYS A 21 0.50 7.62 7.88
N VAL A 22 -0.07 6.92 6.89
CA VAL A 22 -1.32 7.34 6.24
C VAL A 22 -2.49 7.31 7.24
N ALA A 23 -2.57 6.27 8.08
CA ALA A 23 -3.64 6.15 9.07
C ALA A 23 -3.62 7.30 10.09
N LYS A 24 -2.44 7.73 10.58
CA LYS A 24 -2.31 8.91 11.44
C LYS A 24 -2.78 10.18 10.73
N TYR A 25 -2.36 10.39 9.49
CA TYR A 25 -2.76 11.55 8.70
C TYR A 25 -4.29 11.64 8.52
N LEU A 26 -4.95 10.49 8.37
CA LEU A 26 -6.40 10.40 8.21
C LEU A 26 -7.17 10.24 9.54
N ASN A 27 -6.51 10.38 10.70
CA ASN A 27 -7.10 10.19 12.02
C ASN A 27 -7.75 8.81 12.24
N MET A 28 -7.22 7.76 11.59
CA MET A 28 -7.67 6.37 11.70
C MET A 28 -6.91 5.56 12.74
N MET A 29 -6.14 6.21 13.60
CA MET A 29 -5.31 5.54 14.60
C MET A 29 -5.35 6.32 15.91
N TYR A 30 -5.55 5.61 17.01
CA TYR A 30 -5.50 6.15 18.35
C TYR A 30 -4.06 6.48 18.75
N THR A 31 -3.92 7.33 19.78
CA THR A 31 -2.62 7.74 20.32
C THR A 31 -1.81 6.56 20.89
N ASP A 32 -2.48 5.47 21.27
CA ASP A 32 -1.86 4.26 21.78
C ASP A 32 -1.35 3.31 20.68
N GLY A 33 -1.51 3.70 19.40
CA GLY A 33 -1.06 2.93 18.24
C GLY A 33 -2.06 1.89 17.70
N THR A 34 -3.25 1.78 18.28
CA THR A 34 -4.32 0.91 17.75
C THR A 34 -5.13 1.61 16.67
N TYR A 35 -5.70 0.84 15.73
CA TYR A 35 -6.44 1.37 14.60
C TYR A 35 -7.91 1.62 14.97
N ASP A 36 -8.44 2.77 14.54
CA ASP A 36 -9.85 3.12 14.71
C ASP A 36 -10.67 2.63 13.51
N PHE A 37 -11.15 1.39 13.59
CA PHE A 37 -11.96 0.78 12.54
C PHE A 37 -13.28 1.52 12.28
N ARG A 38 -13.77 2.33 13.20
CA ARG A 38 -14.93 3.21 12.94
C ARG A 38 -14.55 4.28 11.91
N GLU A 39 -13.41 4.96 12.07
CA GLU A 39 -12.97 5.98 11.11
C GLU A 39 -12.53 5.36 9.79
N ILE A 40 -11.89 4.19 9.81
CA ILE A 40 -11.57 3.43 8.59
C ILE A 40 -12.85 3.17 7.78
N ARG A 41 -13.90 2.64 8.44
CA ARG A 41 -15.20 2.37 7.79
C ARG A 41 -15.83 3.62 7.19
N LYS A 42 -15.74 4.77 7.86
CA LYS A 42 -16.26 6.05 7.34
C LYS A 42 -15.53 6.51 6.08
N VAL A 43 -14.21 6.35 6.02
CA VAL A 43 -13.47 6.73 4.81
C VAL A 43 -13.76 5.77 3.67
N THR A 44 -13.84 4.47 3.96
CA THR A 44 -14.12 3.47 2.92
C THR A 44 -15.57 3.50 2.41
N SER A 45 -16.52 4.00 3.19
CA SER A 45 -17.91 4.18 2.73
C SER A 45 -18.05 5.26 1.67
N GLY A 46 -17.07 6.18 1.57
CA GLY A 46 -16.97 7.19 0.52
C GLY A 46 -16.59 6.64 -0.86
N VAL A 47 -16.27 5.34 -0.96
CA VAL A 47 -15.99 4.69 -2.26
C VAL A 47 -17.28 4.62 -3.09
N GLN A 48 -17.28 5.32 -4.24
CA GLN A 48 -18.46 5.47 -5.10
C GLN A 48 -18.92 4.14 -5.71
N SER A 49 -17.99 3.25 -6.02
CA SER A 49 -18.33 1.96 -6.61
C SER A 49 -18.85 1.00 -5.55
N ASP A 50 -20.12 0.60 -5.68
CA ASP A 50 -20.76 -0.43 -4.86
C ASP A 50 -19.99 -1.76 -4.82
N TYR A 51 -19.39 -2.16 -5.94
CA TYR A 51 -18.58 -3.38 -6.03
C TYR A 51 -17.37 -3.34 -5.08
N PHE A 52 -16.52 -2.30 -5.21
CA PHE A 52 -15.40 -2.07 -4.31
C PHE A 52 -15.84 -1.86 -2.86
N ARG A 53 -16.92 -1.09 -2.60
CA ARG A 53 -17.40 -0.84 -1.23
C ARG A 53 -17.78 -2.14 -0.52
N LYS A 54 -18.57 -3.01 -1.17
CA LYS A 54 -18.95 -4.31 -0.61
C LYS A 54 -17.76 -5.22 -0.34
N GLU A 55 -16.77 -5.22 -1.23
CA GLU A 55 -15.55 -6.00 -1.00
C GLU A 55 -14.76 -5.44 0.19
N ILE A 56 -14.60 -4.12 0.27
CA ILE A 56 -13.89 -3.49 1.39
C ILE A 56 -14.58 -3.80 2.71
N GLU A 57 -15.90 -3.67 2.79
CA GLU A 57 -16.68 -3.99 4.00
C GLU A 57 -16.51 -5.46 4.41
N ARG A 58 -16.58 -6.40 3.45
CA ARG A 58 -16.37 -7.82 3.69
C ARG A 58 -14.97 -8.09 4.26
N VAL A 59 -13.95 -7.50 3.66
CA VAL A 59 -12.55 -7.71 4.04
C VAL A 59 -12.23 -7.06 5.38
N LEU A 60 -12.73 -5.85 5.63
CA LEU A 60 -12.56 -5.18 6.92
C LEU A 60 -13.14 -6.02 8.05
N HIS A 61 -14.31 -6.63 7.85
CA HIS A 61 -14.89 -7.49 8.88
C HIS A 61 -14.04 -8.73 9.19
N ILE A 62 -13.31 -9.26 8.21
CA ILE A 62 -12.39 -10.40 8.42
C ILE A 62 -11.11 -9.94 9.13
N CYS A 63 -10.58 -8.77 8.76
CA CYS A 63 -9.25 -8.33 9.14
C CYS A 63 -9.21 -7.36 10.33
N GLU A 64 -10.35 -6.92 10.86
CA GLU A 64 -10.39 -5.94 11.96
C GLU A 64 -9.86 -6.46 13.29
N THR A 65 -9.77 -7.78 13.44
CA THR A 65 -9.22 -8.44 14.63
C THR A 65 -7.73 -8.78 14.51
N GLU A 66 -7.08 -8.39 13.41
CA GLU A 66 -5.65 -8.65 13.23
C GLU A 66 -4.82 -8.02 14.37
N PRO A 67 -3.89 -8.77 14.98
CA PRO A 67 -3.16 -8.30 16.13
C PRO A 67 -2.09 -7.27 15.76
N GLY A 68 -1.70 -6.49 16.75
CA GLY A 68 -0.57 -5.57 16.65
C GLY A 68 -0.97 -4.11 16.78
N LYS A 69 0.05 -3.25 16.80
CA LYS A 69 -0.08 -1.78 16.86
C LYS A 69 0.90 -1.16 15.87
N GLU A 70 0.69 0.11 15.58
CA GLU A 70 1.59 0.92 14.75
C GLU A 70 1.92 0.24 13.40
N CYS A 71 3.21 0.00 13.12
CA CYS A 71 3.68 -0.56 11.85
C CYS A 71 3.30 -2.02 11.67
N ASP A 72 3.43 -2.85 12.70
CA ASP A 72 3.07 -4.26 12.59
C ASP A 72 1.55 -4.43 12.48
N GLY A 73 0.76 -3.65 13.24
CA GLY A 73 -0.71 -3.68 13.12
C GLY A 73 -1.19 -3.31 11.72
N GLY A 74 -0.69 -2.20 11.16
CA GLY A 74 -1.06 -1.77 9.81
C GLY A 74 -0.64 -2.77 8.74
N PHE A 75 0.57 -3.32 8.87
CA PHE A 75 1.07 -4.34 7.97
C PHE A 75 0.22 -5.62 8.03
N ASN A 76 -0.17 -6.08 9.22
CA ASN A 76 -1.00 -7.28 9.39
C ASN A 76 -2.39 -7.09 8.78
N ILE A 77 -3.03 -5.94 9.00
CA ILE A 77 -4.34 -5.61 8.40
C ILE A 77 -4.26 -5.65 6.86
N VAL A 78 -3.25 -5.00 6.27
CA VAL A 78 -3.07 -4.98 4.81
C VAL A 78 -2.75 -6.36 4.26
N ASN A 79 -1.90 -7.13 4.96
CA ASN A 79 -1.58 -8.50 4.55
C ASN A 79 -2.81 -9.40 4.60
N CYS A 80 -3.64 -9.32 5.65
CA CYS A 80 -4.93 -10.01 5.72
C CYS A 80 -5.83 -9.61 4.54
N ALA A 81 -5.92 -8.31 4.23
CA ALA A 81 -6.73 -7.84 3.11
C ALA A 81 -6.28 -8.43 1.77
N ILE A 82 -4.97 -8.51 1.52
CA ILE A 82 -4.40 -9.10 0.29
C ILE A 82 -4.68 -10.60 0.22
N GLN A 83 -4.61 -11.32 1.35
CA GLN A 83 -4.89 -12.75 1.41
C GLN A 83 -6.37 -13.09 1.18
N HIS A 84 -7.26 -12.21 1.63
CA HIS A 84 -8.71 -12.44 1.58
C HIS A 84 -9.42 -11.71 0.46
N SER A 85 -8.75 -10.88 -0.36
CA SER A 85 -9.33 -10.16 -1.49
C SER A 85 -8.47 -10.23 -2.74
N HIS A 86 -9.00 -10.84 -3.80
CA HIS A 86 -8.37 -10.83 -5.12
C HIS A 86 -8.26 -9.40 -5.68
N ILE A 87 -9.19 -8.51 -5.29
CA ILE A 87 -9.17 -7.11 -5.68
C ILE A 87 -8.00 -6.39 -5.02
N ALA A 88 -7.81 -6.55 -3.71
CA ALA A 88 -6.70 -5.91 -3.01
C ALA A 88 -5.34 -6.39 -3.56
N SER A 89 -5.20 -7.71 -3.74
CA SER A 89 -4.00 -8.32 -4.32
C SER A 89 -3.73 -7.81 -5.74
N ARG A 90 -4.76 -7.75 -6.60
CA ARG A 90 -4.62 -7.25 -7.98
C ARG A 90 -4.32 -5.75 -8.02
N SER A 91 -4.96 -4.95 -7.17
CA SER A 91 -4.76 -3.49 -7.13
C SER A 91 -3.35 -3.14 -6.68
N LEU A 92 -2.82 -3.85 -5.68
CA LEU A 92 -1.43 -3.70 -5.26
C LEU A 92 -0.46 -4.05 -6.39
N ARG A 93 -0.72 -5.12 -7.14
CA ARG A 93 0.09 -5.50 -8.28
C ARG A 93 0.07 -4.42 -9.38
N LEU A 94 -1.11 -3.92 -9.75
CA LEU A 94 -1.25 -2.87 -10.77
C LEU A 94 -0.56 -1.57 -10.34
N MET A 95 -0.60 -1.23 -9.06
CA MET A 95 0.13 -0.07 -8.53
C MET A 95 1.64 -0.23 -8.72
N PHE A 96 2.20 -1.41 -8.43
CA PHE A 96 3.62 -1.66 -8.65
C PHE A 96 4.00 -1.67 -10.13
N GLU A 97 3.17 -2.24 -11.00
CA GLU A 97 3.37 -2.21 -12.45
C GLU A 97 3.38 -0.75 -12.97
N ALA A 98 2.44 0.09 -12.53
CA ALA A 98 2.41 1.51 -12.90
C ALA A 98 3.62 2.30 -12.36
N LEU A 99 4.10 2.00 -11.14
CA LEU A 99 5.30 2.62 -10.59
C LEU A 99 6.56 2.24 -11.37
N ASP A 100 6.65 0.99 -11.84
CA ASP A 100 7.77 0.52 -12.67
C ASP A 100 7.76 1.20 -14.04
N GLU A 101 6.60 1.35 -14.68
CA GLU A 101 6.45 2.10 -15.93
C GLU A 101 6.88 3.58 -15.77
N HIS A 102 6.48 4.23 -14.66
CA HIS A 102 6.91 5.58 -14.36
C HIS A 102 8.42 5.69 -14.10
N TYR A 103 9.01 4.74 -13.36
CA TYR A 103 10.45 4.71 -13.12
C TYR A 103 11.25 4.49 -14.42
N ALA A 104 10.77 3.59 -15.28
CA ALA A 104 11.35 3.35 -16.59
C ALA A 104 11.28 4.61 -17.48
N GLN A 105 10.16 5.35 -17.45
CA GLN A 105 10.03 6.61 -18.18
C GLN A 105 10.94 7.73 -17.64
N SER A 106 11.09 7.88 -16.32
CA SER A 106 11.99 8.90 -15.75
C SER A 106 13.47 8.68 -16.09
N HIS A 107 13.86 7.43 -16.35
CA HIS A 107 15.22 7.11 -16.79
C HIS A 107 15.44 7.23 -18.31
N ILE A 108 14.38 7.43 -19.10
CA ILE A 108 14.50 7.75 -20.54
C ILE A 108 14.73 9.25 -20.74
N THR A 109 14.20 10.12 -19.87
CA THR A 109 14.36 11.58 -19.97
C THR A 109 15.71 12.12 -19.51
N ASP A 110 16.52 11.31 -18.84
CA ASP A 110 17.88 11.65 -18.40
C ASP A 110 18.97 11.05 -19.31
N ALA A 111 18.60 10.41 -20.42
CA ALA A 111 19.58 10.04 -21.43
C ALA A 111 20.10 11.33 -22.10
N PRO A 112 21.42 11.60 -22.10
CA PRO A 112 21.97 12.69 -22.89
C PRO A 112 21.52 12.48 -24.34
N SER A 113 21.03 13.53 -24.97
CA SER A 113 20.97 13.56 -26.42
C SER A 113 22.41 13.55 -26.91
N ASP A 114 22.96 12.38 -27.20
CA ASP A 114 24.20 12.23 -27.94
C ASP A 114 23.92 12.67 -29.38
N GLY A 115 23.80 13.97 -29.56
CA GLY A 115 23.99 14.64 -30.82
C GLY A 115 25.49 14.79 -31.00
N GLU A 116 26.04 13.93 -31.87
CA GLU A 116 27.34 14.15 -32.48
C GLU A 116 27.44 15.58 -33.02
N ALA A 117 28.46 16.31 -32.59
CA ALA A 117 29.11 17.33 -33.40
C ALA A 117 30.61 17.07 -33.29
N ASN A 118 31.16 16.41 -34.32
CA ASN A 118 32.56 16.52 -34.67
C ASN A 118 32.88 18.00 -34.85
N ASP A 119 33.98 18.47 -34.27
CA ASP A 119 34.79 19.54 -34.86
C ASP A 119 36.24 19.48 -34.30
N ASP A 120 37.16 19.55 -35.27
CA ASP A 120 38.62 19.74 -35.27
C ASP A 120 39.59 18.60 -34.90
#